data_AF-A0A6N2V1K2-F1
#
_entry.id   AF-A0A6N2V1K2-F1
#
_cell.length_a   1.000
_cell.length_b   1.000
_cell.length_c   1.000
_cell.angle_alpha   90.00
_cell.angle_beta   90.00
_cell.angle_gamma   90.00
#
_symmetry.space_group_name_H-M   'P 1'
#
loop_
_entity.id
_entity.type
_entity.pdbx_description
1 polymer ?
#
loop_
_entity_poly.entity_id
_entity_poly.type
_entity_poly.pdbx_seq_one_letter_code
_entity_poly.pdbx_strand_id
1 'polypeptide(L)'
;MEKYLLLVIIISVEAIFLLLQKKSRTFELRDKGIEICYWKLSYRRRLIRTLWFIPIAVIELVWFYFTFKSGFLTCVIGILCGGELIIQLVYNYRHWKNGDGG
;
A
#
# COMPACT_ATOMS: atom_id res chain seq x y z
N MET A 1 5.83 19.42 18.47
CA MET A 1 5.32 19.74 17.11
C MET A 1 5.90 18.82 16.05
N GLU A 2 7.21 18.56 16.06
CA GLU A 2 7.91 17.71 15.07
C GLU A 2 7.26 16.33 14.84
N LYS A 3 6.97 15.55 15.89
CA LYS A 3 6.30 14.24 15.73
C LYS A 3 4.90 14.31 15.13
N TYR A 4 4.17 15.41 15.35
CA TYR A 4 2.84 15.58 14.76
C TYR A 4 2.92 15.99 13.29
N LEU A 5 3.97 16.72 12.89
CA LEU A 5 4.26 16.97 11.48
C LEU A 5 4.58 15.66 10.76
N LEU A 6 5.39 14.78 11.37
CA LEU A 6 5.67 13.44 10.85
C LEU A 6 4.39 12.61 10.69
N LEU A 7 3.48 12.66 11.68
CA LEU A 7 2.18 11.98 11.59
C LEU A 7 1.37 12.45 10.37
N VAL A 8 1.29 13.77 10.15
CA VAL A 8 0.56 14.35 9.01
C VAL A 8 1.19 13.93 7.69
N ILE A 9 2.52 13.91 7.60
CA ILE A 9 3.24 13.44 6.42
C ILE A 9 2.88 11.98 6.12
N ILE A 10 2.96 11.08 7.11
CA ILE A 10 2.61 9.66 6.94
C ILE A 10 1.16 9.51 6.44
N ILE A 11 0.20 10.17 7.10
CA ILE A 11 -1.22 10.11 6.71
C ILE A 11 -1.41 10.64 5.28
N SER A 12 -0.74 11.73 4.91
CA SER A 12 -0.86 12.28 3.56
C SER A 12 -0.26 11.37 2.49
N VAL A 13 0.85 10.68 2.77
CA VAL A 13 1.46 9.70 1.85
C VAL A 13 0.52 8.51 1.63
N GLU A 14 -0.05 7.96 2.69
CA GLU A 14 -1.03 6.86 2.62
C GLU A 14 -2.28 7.28 1.84
N ALA A 15 -2.80 8.49 2.11
CA ALA A 15 -3.93 9.04 1.36
C ALA A 15 -3.63 9.19 -0.14
N ILE A 16 -2.43 9.66 -0.51
CA ILE A 16 -2.00 9.72 -1.92
C ILE A 16 -1.92 8.31 -2.51
N PHE A 17 -1.40 7.34 -1.77
CA PHE A 17 -1.30 5.95 -2.22
C PHE A 17 -2.68 5.35 -2.51
N LEU A 18 -3.68 5.61 -1.66
CA LEU A 18 -5.08 5.23 -1.88
C LEU A 18 -5.69 5.89 -3.14
N LEU A 19 -5.41 7.18 -3.36
CA LEU A 19 -5.88 7.89 -4.56
C LEU A 19 -5.29 7.30 -5.84
N LEU A 20 -4.02 6.88 -5.79
CA LEU A 20 -3.33 6.22 -6.90
C LEU A 20 -3.83 4.79 -7.20
N GLN A 21 -4.68 4.20 -6.34
CA GLN A 21 -5.30 2.89 -6.57
C GLN A 21 -6.65 2.96 -7.30
N LYS A 22 -7.33 4.11 -7.28
CA LYS A 22 -8.62 4.37 -7.97
C LYS A 22 -8.57 4.24 -9.52
N LYS A 23 -8.75 3.02 -10.04
CA LYS A 23 -8.57 2.67 -11.47
C LYS A 23 -9.22 3.64 -12.45
N SER A 24 -8.41 4.31 -13.28
CA SER A 24 -8.88 4.92 -14.54
C SER A 24 -8.94 3.86 -15.64
N ARG A 25 -10.05 3.81 -16.40
CA ARG A 25 -10.53 2.63 -17.14
C ARG A 25 -9.80 2.26 -18.45
N THR A 26 -8.70 2.91 -18.82
CA THR A 26 -8.24 2.92 -20.23
C THR A 26 -6.76 2.62 -20.45
N PHE A 27 -6.11 1.83 -19.58
CA PHE A 27 -4.70 1.49 -19.78
C PHE A 27 -4.50 -0.01 -20.03
N GLU A 28 -3.81 -0.33 -21.13
CA GLU A 28 -3.29 -1.67 -21.38
C GLU A 28 -2.26 -2.03 -20.31
N LEU A 29 -2.36 -3.25 -19.79
CA LEU A 29 -1.46 -3.76 -18.75
C LEU A 29 -0.10 -4.11 -19.39
N ARG A 30 0.98 -3.67 -18.75
CA ARG A 30 2.35 -3.91 -19.21
C ARG A 30 3.08 -4.89 -18.29
N ASP A 31 3.40 -6.06 -18.84
CA ASP A 31 4.09 -7.14 -18.13
C ASP A 31 5.60 -7.20 -18.33
N LYS A 32 6.18 -6.35 -19.19
CA LYS A 32 7.63 -6.30 -19.43
C LYS A 32 8.19 -4.88 -19.26
N GLY A 33 9.38 -4.80 -18.68
CA GLY A 33 10.09 -3.53 -18.39
C GLY A 33 9.76 -2.90 -17.04
N ILE A 34 10.52 -1.85 -16.72
CA ILE A 34 10.30 -0.97 -15.55
C ILE A 34 9.09 -0.09 -15.87
N GLU A 35 8.03 -0.22 -15.09
CA GLU A 35 6.81 0.57 -15.23
C GLU A 35 6.52 1.25 -13.89
N ILE A 36 6.65 2.58 -13.88
CA ILE A 36 6.48 3.41 -12.67
C ILE A 36 4.99 3.75 -12.48
N CYS A 37 4.22 3.80 -13.57
CA CYS A 37 2.81 4.16 -13.51
C CYS A 37 1.98 3.01 -12.92
N TYR A 38 1.42 3.23 -11.72
CA TYR A 38 0.65 2.21 -10.99
C TYR A 38 -0.50 1.62 -11.83
N TRP A 39 -1.14 2.45 -12.65
CA TRP A 39 -2.26 2.09 -13.53
C TRP A 39 -1.92 1.08 -14.62
N LYS A 40 -0.66 1.07 -15.09
CA LYS A 40 -0.19 0.21 -16.19
C LYS A 40 0.40 -1.11 -15.71
N LEU A 41 0.59 -1.29 -14.39
CA LEU A 41 1.11 -2.54 -13.83
C LEU A 41 0.06 -3.65 -13.92
N SER A 42 0.45 -4.86 -14.31
CA SER A 42 -0.39 -6.05 -14.20
C SER A 42 -0.73 -6.37 -12.74
N TYR A 43 -1.85 -7.04 -12.53
CA TYR A 43 -2.30 -7.43 -11.19
C TYR A 43 -1.28 -8.32 -10.46
N ARG A 44 -0.55 -9.17 -11.20
CA ARG A 44 0.55 -9.97 -10.64
C ARG A 44 1.67 -9.11 -10.04
N ARG A 45 2.12 -8.09 -10.78
CA ARG A 45 3.17 -7.17 -10.31
C ARG A 45 2.71 -6.34 -9.11
N ARG A 46 1.44 -5.92 -9.11
CA ARG A 46 0.83 -5.24 -7.95
C ARG A 46 0.80 -6.15 -6.73
N LEU A 47 0.42 -7.41 -6.88
CA LEU A 47 0.45 -8.41 -5.80
C LEU A 47 1.86 -8.61 -5.22
N ILE A 48 2.87 -8.81 -6.07
CA ILE A 48 4.26 -8.94 -5.64
C ILE A 48 4.70 -7.68 -4.87
N ARG A 49 4.36 -6.49 -5.36
CA ARG A 49 4.64 -5.23 -4.65
C ARG A 49 3.96 -5.18 -3.28
N THR A 50 2.66 -5.49 -3.19
CA THR A 50 1.94 -5.50 -1.91
C THR A 50 2.58 -6.47 -0.91
N LEU A 51 3.09 -7.62 -1.35
CA LEU A 51 3.85 -8.55 -0.49
C LEU A 51 5.18 -7.93 0.01
N TRP A 52 5.92 -7.23 -0.85
CA TRP A 52 7.14 -6.52 -0.45
C TRP A 52 6.88 -5.34 0.49
N PHE A 53 5.67 -4.78 0.50
CA PHE A 53 5.30 -3.73 1.46
C PHE A 53 4.99 -4.25 2.87
N ILE A 54 4.72 -5.56 3.05
CA ILE A 54 4.49 -6.14 4.38
C ILE A 54 5.68 -5.92 5.33
N PRO A 55 6.94 -6.27 4.98
CA PRO A 55 8.08 -6.01 5.86
C PRO A 55 8.32 -4.51 6.10
N ILE A 56 8.04 -3.66 5.10
CA ILE A 56 8.16 -2.20 5.23
C ILE A 56 7.16 -1.69 6.27
N ALA A 57 5.90 -2.10 6.18
CA ALA A 57 4.85 -1.72 7.13
C ALA A 57 5.16 -2.17 8.57
N VAL A 58 5.80 -3.34 8.75
CA VAL A 58 6.25 -3.79 10.07
C VAL A 58 7.33 -2.86 10.63
N ILE A 59 8.32 -2.48 9.82
CA ILE A 59 9.38 -1.54 10.22
C ILE A 59 8.78 -0.18 10.58
N GLU A 60 7.84 0.32 9.76
CA GLU A 60 7.14 1.58 10.00
C GLU A 60 6.36 1.55 11.31
N LEU A 61 5.65 0.46 11.63
CA LEU A 61 4.91 0.32 12.88
C LEU A 61 5.81 0.30 14.11
N VAL A 62 6.95 -0.41 14.03
CA VAL A 62 7.94 -0.44 15.10
C VAL A 62 8.51 0.97 15.33
N TRP A 63 8.91 1.65 14.26
CA TRP A 63 9.43 3.01 14.34
C TRP A 63 8.40 4.01 14.87
N PHE A 64 7.14 3.88 14.44
CA PHE A 64 6.01 4.66 14.92
C PHE A 64 5.80 4.47 16.43
N TYR A 65 5.83 3.23 16.92
CA TYR A 65 5.73 2.93 18.35
C TYR A 65 6.81 3.65 19.16
N PHE A 66 8.07 3.59 18.74
CA PHE A 66 9.16 4.27 19.44
C PHE A 66 9.06 5.80 19.39
N THR A 67 8.52 6.35 18.30
CA THR A 67 8.39 7.80 18.10
C THR A 67 7.26 8.40 18.94
N PHE A 68 6.09 7.75 18.98
CA PHE A 68 4.91 8.26 19.68
C PHE A 68 4.77 7.71 21.10
N LYS A 69 5.44 6.58 21.41
CA LYS A 69 5.38 5.86 22.69
C LYS A 69 3.95 5.56 23.15
N SER A 70 3.06 5.32 22.19
CA SER A 70 1.64 5.08 22.44
C SER A 70 1.20 3.81 21.73
N GLY A 71 0.97 2.75 22.51
CA GLY A 71 0.47 1.48 21.99
C GLY A 71 -0.90 1.63 21.32
N PHE A 72 -1.78 2.47 21.88
CA PHE A 72 -3.10 2.72 21.30
C PHE A 72 -3.01 3.31 19.88
N LEU A 73 -2.20 4.37 19.69
CA LEU A 73 -2.02 4.98 18.37
C LEU A 73 -1.34 4.02 17.39
N THR A 74 -0.34 3.26 17.84
CA THR A 74 0.30 2.23 17.02
C THR A 74 -0.69 1.16 16.57
N CYS A 75 -1.57 0.70 17.46
CA CYS A 75 -2.60 -0.29 17.11
C CYS A 75 -3.59 0.26 16.07
N VAL A 76 -4.05 1.51 16.23
CA VAL A 76 -4.96 2.15 15.27
C VAL A 76 -4.32 2.25 13.89
N ILE A 77 -3.08 2.76 13.81
CA ILE A 77 -2.34 2.85 12.54
C ILE A 77 -2.09 1.45 11.94
N GLY A 78 -1.72 0.47 12.77
CA GLY A 78 -1.49 -0.90 12.32
C GLY A 78 -2.73 -1.56 11.72
N ILE A 79 -3.91 -1.31 12.29
CA ILE A 79 -5.17 -1.80 11.73
C ILE A 79 -5.46 -1.12 10.39
N LEU A 80 -5.25 0.19 10.27
CA LEU A 80 -5.49 0.94 9.04
C LEU A 80 -4.55 0.47 7.91
N CYS A 81 -3.23 0.51 8.12
CA CYS A 81 -2.25 0.09 7.11
C CYS A 81 -2.36 -1.42 6.80
N GLY A 82 -2.53 -2.26 7.83
CA GLY A 82 -2.68 -3.70 7.66
C GLY A 82 -3.96 -4.08 6.92
N GLY A 83 -5.09 -3.44 7.26
CA GLY A 83 -6.36 -3.63 6.58
C GLY A 83 -6.27 -3.25 5.10
N GLU A 84 -5.64 -2.12 4.78
CA GLU A 84 -5.40 -1.70 3.40
C GLU A 84 -4.55 -2.73 2.63
N LEU A 85 -3.42 -3.18 3.19
CA LEU A 85 -2.56 -4.17 2.55
C LEU A 85 -3.31 -5.49 2.27
N ILE A 86 -4.14 -5.94 3.22
CA ILE A 86 -4.96 -7.15 3.05
C ILE A 86 -5.98 -6.95 1.92
N ILE A 87 -6.69 -5.83 1.90
CA ILE A 87 -7.65 -5.51 0.84
C ILE A 87 -6.97 -5.50 -0.53
N GLN A 88 -5.81 -4.83 -0.65
CA GLN A 88 -5.02 -4.80 -1.88
C GLN A 88 -4.56 -6.19 -2.30
N LEU A 89 -4.05 -6.99 -1.35
CA LEU A 89 -3.55 -8.32 -1.63
C LEU A 89 -4.66 -9.23 -2.15
N VAL A 90 -5.82 -9.23 -1.49
CA VAL A 90 -6.99 -10.03 -1.89
C VAL A 90 -7.54 -9.57 -3.24
N TYR A 91 -7.69 -8.26 -3.44
CA TYR A 91 -8.19 -7.70 -4.69
C TYR A 91 -7.28 -8.06 -5.88
N ASN A 92 -5.97 -7.87 -5.73
CA ASN A 92 -4.99 -8.18 -6.76
C ASN A 92 -4.88 -9.69 -7.01
N TYR A 93 -4.95 -10.51 -5.97
CA TYR A 93 -4.94 -11.97 -6.09
C TYR A 93 -6.15 -12.49 -6.87
N ARG A 94 -7.36 -12.00 -6.56
CA ARG A 94 -8.59 -12.41 -7.24
C ARG A 94 -8.55 -12.07 -8.73
N HIS A 95 -8.14 -10.84 -9.08
CA HIS A 95 -8.04 -10.43 -10.49
C HIS A 95 -6.95 -11.19 -11.25
N TRP A 96 -5.80 -11.41 -10.62
CA TRP A 96 -4.76 -12.25 -11.21
C TRP A 96 -5.25 -13.68 -11.47
N LYS A 97 -5.96 -14.29 -10.51
CA LYS A 97 -6.51 -15.65 -10.64
C LYS A 97 -7.61 -15.76 -11.70
N ASN A 98 -8.41 -14.71 -11.89
CA ASN A 98 -9.53 -14.71 -12.83
C ASN A 98 -9.11 -14.45 -14.29
N GLY A 99 -7.81 -14.33 -14.59
CA GLY A 99 -7.31 -14.15 -15.96
C GLY A 99 -7.16 -12.70 -16.40
N ASP A 100 -7.45 -11.71 -15.54
CA ASP A 100 -7.18 -10.29 -15.82
C ASP A 100 -5.69 -9.93 -15.59
N GLY A 101 -4.89 -10.91 -15.15
CA GLY A 101 -3.52 -10.76 -14.71
C GLY A 101 -2.45 -10.63 -15.80
N GLY A 102 -2.85 -10.75 -17.07
CA GLY A 102 -1.97 -10.98 -18.21
C GLY A 102 -2.21 -12.36 -18.81
#